data_AF-A0A3M1C9W9-F1
#
_entry.id   AF-A0A3M1C9W9-F1
#
_cell.length_a   1.000
_cell.length_b   1.000
_cell.length_c   1.000
_cell.angle_alpha   90.00
_cell.angle_beta   90.00
_cell.angle_gamma   90.00
#
_symmetry.space_group_name_H-M   'P 1'
#
loop_
_entity.id
_entity.type
_entity.pdbx_description
1 polymer ?
#
loop_
_entity_poly.entity_id
_entity_poly.type
_entity_poly.pdbx_seq_one_letter_code
_entity_poly.pdbx_strand_id
1 'polypeptide(L)'
;MTDTPPSTASNRPPTADLVARSLKRRRRKQSRLVWLGLGSVSLAFLMLFILVASIASTGWPAFTQTLVTLEVHVDPAKVKAEKLPRGKFDDVLLAALGELLPGVDLSDRATRKEVKGILSSGAKFKLRDMVVADPGLIGQTVTLKVPVSDPYDQLYKGLIDRTTPEANRRLTDAEIAYFDKLVAAGIVSKPINWALLTEADSRFPELAGLKGAIMGSFWALLTTFLISFPLGIGAGIYLEEFAPKNRIS
;
A
#
# COMPACT_ATOMS: atom_id res chain seq x y z
N MET A 1 -62.12 81.59 5.80
CA MET A 1 -62.71 80.35 6.34
C MET A 1 -62.30 79.22 5.42
N THR A 2 -61.43 78.36 5.95
CA THR A 2 -60.80 77.21 5.30
C THR A 2 -61.63 75.96 5.57
N ASP A 3 -61.99 75.21 4.53
CA ASP A 3 -62.38 73.81 4.67
C ASP A 3 -61.50 72.96 3.75
N THR A 4 -60.58 72.24 4.38
CA THR A 4 -59.75 71.21 3.73
C THR A 4 -60.39 69.87 4.07
N PRO A 5 -60.70 68.98 3.11
CA PRO A 5 -61.34 67.72 3.43
C PRO A 5 -60.40 66.83 4.26
N PRO A 6 -60.93 65.98 5.16
CA PRO A 6 -60.11 65.15 6.02
C PRO A 6 -59.35 64.12 5.19
N SER A 7 -58.02 64.15 5.28
CA SER A 7 -57.12 63.15 4.72
C SER A 7 -57.46 61.78 5.30
N THR A 8 -57.98 60.88 4.46
CA THR A 8 -58.20 59.47 4.82
C THR A 8 -56.84 58.78 4.97
N ALA A 9 -56.41 58.62 6.23
CA ALA A 9 -55.22 57.84 6.55
C ALA A 9 -55.39 56.40 6.02
N SER A 10 -54.65 56.05 4.98
CA SER A 10 -54.67 54.70 4.41
C SER A 10 -54.10 53.73 5.45
N ASN A 11 -54.96 52.88 6.01
CA ASN A 11 -54.61 51.84 6.97
C ASN A 11 -53.96 50.63 6.25
N ARG A 12 -52.95 50.86 5.42
CA ARG A 12 -52.15 49.81 4.78
C ARG A 12 -50.98 49.50 5.70
N PRO A 13 -50.77 48.22 6.11
CA PRO A 13 -49.60 47.87 6.92
C PRO A 13 -48.32 48.31 6.17
N PRO A 14 -47.28 48.79 6.87
CA PRO A 14 -46.06 49.25 6.24
C PRO A 14 -45.53 48.19 5.28
N THR A 15 -45.17 48.58 4.06
CA THR A 15 -44.60 47.67 3.04
C THR A 15 -43.40 46.88 3.60
N ALA A 16 -42.66 47.47 4.53
CA ALA A 16 -41.61 46.83 5.31
C ALA A 16 -42.07 45.56 6.05
N ASP A 17 -43.26 45.54 6.62
CA ASP A 17 -43.79 44.46 7.45
C ASP A 17 -44.25 43.26 6.58
N LEU A 18 -44.79 43.55 5.39
CA LEU A 18 -45.10 42.55 4.36
C LEU A 18 -43.82 41.92 3.79
N VAL A 19 -42.78 42.72 3.57
CA VAL A 19 -41.45 42.23 3.14
C VAL A 19 -40.80 41.40 4.24
N ALA A 20 -40.85 41.81 5.52
CA ALA A 20 -40.33 41.05 6.66
C ALA A 20 -40.98 39.65 6.77
N ARG A 21 -42.30 39.56 6.60
CA ARG A 21 -43.03 38.27 6.57
C ARG A 21 -42.58 37.38 5.40
N SER A 22 -42.29 37.97 4.23
CA SER A 22 -41.79 37.23 3.06
C SER A 22 -40.33 36.75 3.20
N LEU A 23 -39.51 37.50 3.94
CA LEU A 23 -38.09 37.20 4.17
C LEU A 23 -37.89 35.93 5.02
N LYS A 24 -38.72 35.72 6.05
CA LYS A 24 -38.64 34.52 6.91
C LYS A 24 -38.89 33.22 6.12
N ARG A 25 -39.76 33.25 5.12
CA ARG A 25 -40.07 32.10 4.25
C ARG A 25 -38.94 31.82 3.25
N ARG A 26 -38.31 32.86 2.69
CA ARG A 26 -37.15 32.72 1.80
C ARG A 26 -35.91 32.22 2.54
N ARG A 27 -35.61 32.78 3.72
CA ARG A 27 -34.47 32.36 4.56
C ARG A 27 -34.52 30.87 4.92
N ARG A 28 -35.70 30.31 5.18
CA ARG A 28 -35.88 28.86 5.44
C ARG A 28 -35.61 27.98 4.22
N LYS A 29 -35.99 28.42 3.01
CA LYS A 29 -35.69 27.68 1.77
C LYS A 29 -34.20 27.75 1.44
N GLN A 30 -33.59 28.92 1.61
CA GLN A 30 -32.16 29.13 1.43
C GLN A 30 -31.34 28.34 2.46
N SER A 31 -31.73 28.34 3.73
CA SER A 31 -31.00 27.60 4.77
C SER A 31 -31.07 26.09 4.53
N ARG A 32 -32.21 25.56 4.09
CA ARG A 32 -32.32 24.14 3.70
C ARG A 32 -31.40 23.81 2.52
N LEU A 33 -31.32 24.66 1.51
CA LEU A 33 -30.42 24.46 0.37
C LEU A 33 -28.95 24.46 0.80
N VAL A 34 -28.54 25.41 1.66
CA VAL A 34 -27.17 25.47 2.19
C VAL A 34 -26.86 24.24 3.05
N TRP A 35 -27.78 23.81 3.92
CA TRP A 35 -27.60 22.60 4.73
C TRP A 35 -27.56 21.32 3.89
N LEU A 36 -28.36 21.23 2.83
CA LEU A 36 -28.29 20.11 1.89
C LEU A 36 -26.94 20.09 1.15
N GLY A 37 -26.47 21.24 0.64
CA GLY A 37 -25.17 21.35 -0.02
C GLY A 37 -24.00 21.04 0.92
N LEU A 38 -23.99 21.62 2.12
CA LEU A 38 -22.99 21.35 3.15
C LEU A 38 -23.05 19.88 3.60
N GLY A 39 -24.25 19.30 3.74
CA GLY A 39 -24.43 17.89 4.03
C GLY A 39 -23.83 16.99 2.95
N SER A 40 -24.06 17.30 1.67
CA SER A 40 -23.46 16.55 0.55
C SER A 40 -21.93 16.65 0.51
N VAL A 41 -21.37 17.84 0.71
CA VAL A 41 -19.92 18.04 0.77
C VAL A 41 -19.30 17.29 1.95
N SER A 42 -19.88 17.41 3.14
CA SER A 42 -19.43 16.68 4.33
C SER A 42 -19.51 15.16 4.15
N LEU A 43 -20.58 14.65 3.52
CA LEU A 43 -20.72 13.23 3.20
C LEU A 43 -19.64 12.76 2.23
N ALA A 44 -19.32 13.55 1.20
CA ALA A 44 -18.24 13.24 0.27
C ALA A 44 -16.87 13.20 0.96
N PHE A 45 -16.58 14.16 1.83
CA PHE A 45 -15.35 14.15 2.64
C PHE A 45 -15.29 12.97 3.60
N LEU A 46 -16.41 12.62 4.24
CA LEU A 46 -16.49 11.46 5.12
C LEU A 46 -16.18 10.17 4.35
N MET A 47 -16.77 10.00 3.17
CA MET A 47 -16.50 8.84 2.31
C MET A 47 -15.04 8.77 1.87
N LEU A 48 -14.46 9.91 1.46
CA LEU A 48 -13.03 9.99 1.13
C LEU A 48 -12.16 9.63 2.34
N PHE A 49 -12.49 10.14 3.52
CA PHE A 49 -11.75 9.84 4.74
C PHE A 49 -11.80 8.35 5.10
N ILE A 50 -12.97 7.72 5.05
CA ILE A 50 -13.13 6.28 5.29
C ILE A 50 -12.28 5.48 4.30
N LEU A 51 -12.32 5.85 3.01
CA LEU A 51 -11.55 5.17 1.97
C LEU A 51 -10.04 5.30 2.23
N VAL A 52 -9.55 6.50 2.52
CA VAL A 52 -8.13 6.74 2.81
C VAL A 52 -7.69 6.00 4.08
N ALA A 53 -8.49 6.04 5.15
CA ALA A 53 -8.21 5.33 6.39
C ALA A 53 -8.19 3.80 6.19
N SER A 54 -9.09 3.28 5.36
CA SER A 54 -9.11 1.86 5.01
C SER A 54 -7.87 1.45 4.22
N ILE A 55 -7.46 2.22 3.21
CA ILE A 55 -6.24 1.95 2.43
C ILE A 55 -5.00 2.04 3.32
N ALA A 56 -4.91 3.04 4.19
CA ALA A 56 -3.76 3.20 5.09
C ALA A 56 -3.63 2.04 6.09
N SER A 57 -4.74 1.62 6.70
CA SER A 57 -4.75 0.53 7.69
C SER A 57 -4.47 -0.84 7.07
N THR A 58 -5.04 -1.11 5.89
CA THR A 58 -4.80 -2.38 5.15
C THR A 58 -3.44 -2.42 4.48
N GLY A 59 -2.88 -1.28 4.10
CA GLY A 59 -1.56 -1.18 3.46
C GLY A 59 -0.38 -1.17 4.45
N TRP A 60 -0.59 -0.78 5.70
CA TRP A 60 0.48 -0.68 6.71
C TRP A 60 1.34 -1.96 6.85
N PRO A 61 0.76 -3.19 6.87
CA PRO A 61 1.54 -4.41 6.98
C PRO A 61 2.54 -4.63 5.83
N ALA A 62 2.33 -4.04 4.65
CA ALA A 62 3.23 -4.16 3.50
C ALA A 62 4.58 -3.46 3.72
N PHE A 63 4.64 -2.45 4.58
CA PHE A 63 5.88 -1.73 4.93
C PHE A 63 6.79 -2.51 5.87
N THR A 64 6.37 -3.69 6.31
CA THR A 64 7.18 -4.60 7.11
C THR A 64 7.37 -5.90 6.35
N GLN A 65 8.49 -6.58 6.56
CA GLN A 65 8.77 -7.85 5.89
C GLN A 65 9.35 -8.83 6.90
N THR A 66 8.84 -10.05 6.91
CA THR A 66 9.36 -11.11 7.77
C THR A 66 10.61 -11.71 7.13
N LEU A 67 11.73 -11.59 7.83
CA LEU A 67 13.03 -12.09 7.40
C LEU A 67 13.50 -13.19 8.34
N VAL A 68 14.11 -14.23 7.77
CA VAL A 68 14.87 -15.24 8.50
C VAL A 68 16.36 -14.94 8.33
N THR A 69 17.08 -14.92 9.45
CA THR A 69 18.54 -14.84 9.45
C THR A 69 19.09 -16.26 9.46
N LEU A 70 19.81 -16.63 8.40
CA LEU A 70 20.38 -17.97 8.25
C LEU A 70 21.90 -17.88 8.20
N GLU A 71 22.57 -18.79 8.89
CA GLU A 71 23.98 -19.06 8.68
C GLU A 71 24.09 -20.14 7.61
N VAL A 72 24.52 -19.75 6.42
CA VAL A 72 24.49 -20.61 5.24
C VAL A 72 25.91 -20.99 4.88
N HIS A 73 26.26 -22.26 5.07
CA HIS A 73 27.53 -22.80 4.60
C HIS A 73 27.48 -23.07 3.09
N VAL A 74 28.26 -22.32 2.31
CA VAL A 74 28.28 -22.45 0.84
C VAL A 74 29.16 -23.64 0.45
N ASP A 75 28.55 -24.83 0.43
CA ASP A 75 29.27 -26.08 0.15
C ASP A 75 29.89 -26.09 -1.28
N PRO A 76 31.23 -26.22 -1.41
CA PRO A 76 31.93 -26.26 -2.70
C PRO A 76 31.55 -27.47 -3.56
N ALA A 77 31.01 -28.54 -2.97
CA ALA A 77 30.51 -29.70 -3.71
C ALA A 77 29.20 -29.37 -4.45
N LYS A 78 28.36 -28.49 -3.88
CA LYS A 78 27.06 -28.09 -4.44
C LYS A 78 27.14 -26.85 -5.33
N VAL A 79 28.06 -25.94 -5.03
CA VAL A 79 28.26 -24.68 -5.75
C VAL A 79 29.72 -24.59 -6.19
N LYS A 80 29.97 -24.70 -7.51
CA LYS A 80 31.32 -24.63 -8.08
C LYS A 80 31.53 -23.30 -8.76
N ALA A 81 32.68 -22.66 -8.51
CA ALA A 81 33.08 -21.39 -9.11
C ALA A 81 32.98 -21.42 -10.65
N GLU A 82 33.36 -22.53 -11.29
CA GLU A 82 33.36 -22.64 -12.76
C GLU A 82 31.96 -22.69 -13.39
N LYS A 83 30.91 -23.00 -12.60
CA LYS A 83 29.54 -23.17 -13.12
C LYS A 83 28.64 -21.97 -12.84
N LEU A 84 29.16 -20.93 -12.18
CA LEU A 84 28.42 -19.71 -11.91
C LEU A 84 27.84 -19.10 -13.21
N PRO A 85 26.62 -18.56 -13.19
CA PRO A 85 25.72 -18.41 -12.03
C PRO A 85 24.85 -19.65 -11.75
N ARG A 86 25.10 -20.79 -12.41
CA ARG A 86 24.33 -22.03 -12.22
C ARG A 86 24.89 -22.83 -11.04
N GLY A 87 24.03 -23.18 -10.09
CA GLY A 87 24.40 -23.95 -8.91
C GLY A 87 23.18 -24.38 -8.10
N LYS A 88 23.37 -25.34 -7.19
CA LYS A 88 22.30 -25.87 -6.32
C LYS A 88 22.10 -25.00 -5.07
N PHE A 89 21.93 -23.68 -5.26
CA PHE A 89 21.74 -22.72 -4.16
C PHE A 89 20.52 -23.04 -3.29
N ASP A 90 19.44 -23.54 -3.91
CA ASP A 90 18.25 -24.03 -3.20
C ASP A 90 18.58 -25.15 -2.20
N ASP A 91 19.45 -26.09 -2.59
CA ASP A 91 19.82 -27.24 -1.75
C ASP A 91 20.79 -26.87 -0.63
N VAL A 92 21.49 -25.73 -0.77
CA VAL A 92 22.35 -25.15 0.26
C VAL A 92 21.48 -24.46 1.31
N LEU A 93 20.52 -23.64 0.87
CA LEU A 93 19.56 -22.98 1.78
C LEU A 93 18.70 -23.99 2.54
N LEU A 94 18.24 -25.03 1.86
CA LEU A 94 17.47 -26.11 2.48
C LEU A 94 18.29 -26.87 3.53
N ALA A 95 19.58 -27.10 3.28
CA ALA A 95 20.45 -27.74 4.25
C ALA A 95 20.59 -26.88 5.52
N ALA A 96 20.81 -25.57 5.37
CA ALA A 96 20.86 -24.64 6.49
C ALA A 96 19.55 -24.58 7.30
N LEU A 97 18.39 -24.62 6.62
CA LEU A 97 17.10 -24.73 7.31
C LEU A 97 16.94 -26.06 8.06
N GLY A 98 17.46 -27.15 7.50
CA GLY A 98 17.38 -28.46 8.12
C GLY A 98 18.14 -28.55 9.44
N GLU A 99 19.28 -27.85 9.55
CA GLU A 99 20.04 -27.76 10.80
C GLU A 99 19.26 -27.06 11.91
N LEU A 100 18.38 -26.12 11.55
CA LEU A 100 17.53 -25.35 12.48
C LEU A 100 16.21 -26.04 12.85
N LEU A 101 15.90 -27.18 12.20
CA LEU A 101 14.65 -27.92 12.37
C LEU A 101 14.91 -29.37 12.82
N PRO A 102 15.43 -29.59 14.04
CA PRO A 102 15.67 -30.94 14.53
C PRO A 102 14.35 -31.74 14.60
N GLY A 103 14.42 -33.01 14.17
CA GLY A 103 13.30 -33.94 14.15
C GLY A 103 12.37 -33.83 12.93
N VAL A 104 12.71 -33.01 11.93
CA VAL A 104 11.98 -32.97 10.65
C VAL A 104 12.67 -33.87 9.63
N ASP A 105 11.94 -34.83 9.07
CA ASP A 105 12.49 -35.75 8.07
C ASP A 105 12.55 -35.09 6.69
N LEU A 106 13.74 -34.61 6.31
CA LEU A 106 13.99 -34.00 5.00
C LEU A 106 14.24 -35.03 3.89
N SER A 107 14.20 -36.33 4.20
CA SER A 107 14.27 -37.39 3.19
C SER A 107 12.94 -37.55 2.45
N ASP A 108 11.82 -37.24 3.11
CA ASP A 108 10.51 -37.20 2.46
C ASP A 108 10.39 -35.99 1.51
N ARG A 109 9.80 -36.25 0.33
CA ARG A 109 9.65 -35.25 -0.73
C ARG A 109 8.61 -34.19 -0.37
N ALA A 110 7.54 -34.56 0.33
CA ALA A 110 6.50 -33.60 0.70
C ALA A 110 7.03 -32.65 1.77
N THR A 111 7.59 -33.16 2.86
CA THR A 111 8.20 -32.35 3.92
C THR A 111 9.31 -31.46 3.39
N ARG A 112 10.16 -31.96 2.49
CA ARG A 112 11.20 -31.15 1.84
C ARG A 112 10.62 -29.96 1.07
N LYS A 113 9.48 -30.15 0.40
CA LYS A 113 8.81 -29.08 -0.35
C LYS A 113 8.24 -28.02 0.60
N GLU A 114 7.63 -28.43 1.70
CA GLU A 114 7.08 -27.55 2.74
C GLU A 114 8.18 -26.71 3.38
N VAL A 115 9.26 -27.34 3.86
CA VAL A 115 10.39 -26.63 4.48
C VAL A 115 11.06 -25.67 3.48
N LYS A 116 11.23 -26.09 2.23
CA LYS A 116 11.74 -25.21 1.17
C LYS A 116 10.80 -24.02 0.92
N GLY A 117 9.49 -24.22 1.07
CA GLY A 117 8.45 -23.20 0.88
C GLY A 117 8.48 -22.08 1.92
N ILE A 118 9.14 -22.29 3.07
CA ILE A 118 9.26 -21.27 4.13
C ILE A 118 9.99 -20.03 3.61
N LEU A 119 11.09 -20.22 2.87
CA LEU A 119 11.85 -19.11 2.31
C LEU A 119 11.23 -18.63 1.01
N SER A 120 11.36 -17.34 0.74
CA SER A 120 10.99 -16.78 -0.55
C SER A 120 11.74 -17.49 -1.68
N SER A 121 11.08 -17.64 -2.82
CA SER A 121 11.73 -18.10 -4.05
C SER A 121 12.90 -17.20 -4.49
N GLY A 122 12.94 -15.96 -4.01
CA GLY A 122 14.03 -14.99 -4.20
C GLY A 122 15.31 -15.31 -3.43
N ALA A 123 15.22 -16.12 -2.37
CA ALA A 123 16.34 -16.46 -1.48
C ALA A 123 17.56 -16.97 -2.24
N LYS A 124 17.32 -17.90 -3.16
CA LYS A 124 18.34 -18.53 -4.00
C LYS A 124 19.04 -17.55 -4.92
N PHE A 125 18.31 -16.56 -5.42
CA PHE A 125 18.86 -15.52 -6.30
C PHE A 125 19.73 -14.58 -5.49
N LYS A 126 19.29 -14.20 -4.28
CA LYS A 126 20.10 -13.39 -3.37
C LYS A 126 21.43 -14.07 -3.00
N LEU A 127 21.38 -15.35 -2.63
CA LEU A 127 22.60 -16.12 -2.33
C LEU A 127 23.48 -16.28 -3.58
N ARG A 128 22.89 -16.62 -4.73
CA ARG A 128 23.60 -16.74 -6.01
C ARG A 128 24.30 -15.43 -6.37
N ASP A 129 23.60 -14.31 -6.34
CA ASP A 129 24.13 -13.02 -6.77
C ASP A 129 25.26 -12.56 -5.85
N MET A 130 25.16 -12.86 -4.55
CA MET A 130 26.23 -12.65 -3.57
C MET A 130 27.48 -13.50 -3.88
N VAL A 131 27.32 -14.80 -4.16
CA VAL A 131 28.43 -15.70 -4.51
C VAL A 131 29.00 -15.40 -5.92
N VAL A 132 28.18 -14.88 -6.83
CA VAL A 132 28.64 -14.45 -8.16
C VAL A 132 29.46 -13.16 -8.07
N ALA A 133 29.05 -12.22 -7.21
CA ALA A 133 29.82 -11.01 -6.95
C ALA A 133 31.14 -11.30 -6.24
N ASP A 134 31.15 -12.25 -5.30
CA ASP A 134 32.36 -12.70 -4.61
C ASP A 134 32.44 -14.25 -4.56
N PRO A 135 33.12 -14.88 -5.54
CA PRO A 135 33.33 -16.33 -5.57
C PRO A 135 34.16 -16.86 -4.41
N GLY A 136 34.88 -16.01 -3.67
CA GLY A 136 35.67 -16.40 -2.49
C GLY A 136 34.81 -16.88 -1.32
N LEU A 137 33.50 -16.61 -1.34
CA LEU A 137 32.54 -17.08 -0.34
C LEU A 137 32.25 -18.59 -0.42
N ILE A 138 32.63 -19.25 -1.52
CA ILE A 138 32.48 -20.70 -1.66
C ILE A 138 33.39 -21.40 -0.64
N GLY A 139 32.81 -22.30 0.17
CA GLY A 139 33.47 -22.96 1.29
C GLY A 139 33.39 -22.21 2.62
N GLN A 140 32.78 -21.03 2.66
CA GLN A 140 32.60 -20.25 3.89
C GLN A 140 31.14 -20.30 4.39
N THR A 141 30.95 -19.99 5.66
CA THR A 141 29.63 -19.79 6.26
C THR A 141 29.29 -18.31 6.23
N VAL A 142 28.22 -17.96 5.53
CA VAL A 142 27.79 -16.58 5.35
C VAL A 142 26.45 -16.36 6.02
N THR A 143 26.35 -15.30 6.82
CA THR A 143 25.08 -14.87 7.41
C THR A 143 24.23 -14.15 6.38
N LEU A 144 23.08 -14.74 6.03
CA LEU A 144 22.17 -14.22 5.03
C LEU A 144 20.80 -13.92 5.63
N LYS A 145 20.32 -12.69 5.46
CA LYS A 145 18.94 -12.30 5.77
C LYS A 145 18.07 -12.48 4.55
N VAL A 146 17.09 -13.37 4.65
CA VAL A 146 16.24 -13.80 3.54
C VAL A 146 14.77 -13.59 3.88
N PRO A 147 13.95 -13.02 2.98
CA PRO A 147 12.51 -12.95 3.21
C PRO A 147 11.86 -14.32 3.18
N VAL A 148 10.88 -14.52 4.06
CA VAL A 148 9.99 -15.69 3.99
C VAL A 148 8.99 -15.53 2.85
N SER A 149 8.39 -16.62 2.40
CA SER A 149 7.35 -16.55 1.38
C SER A 149 6.04 -15.95 1.93
N ASP A 150 5.20 -15.42 1.03
CA ASP A 150 3.95 -14.70 1.36
C ASP A 150 3.06 -15.38 2.44
N PRO A 151 2.75 -16.69 2.38
CA PRO A 151 1.92 -17.33 3.41
C PRO A 151 2.51 -17.25 4.83
N TYR A 152 3.81 -17.43 4.97
CA TYR A 152 4.49 -17.37 6.29
C TYR A 152 4.65 -15.94 6.76
N ASP A 153 4.87 -14.99 5.85
CA ASP A 153 4.90 -13.57 6.18
C ASP A 153 3.53 -13.09 6.71
N GLN A 154 2.44 -13.49 6.04
CA GLN A 154 1.08 -13.21 6.49
C GLN A 154 0.75 -13.88 7.83
N LEU A 155 1.20 -15.12 8.05
CA LEU A 155 1.07 -15.81 9.33
C LEU A 155 1.78 -15.05 10.46
N TYR A 156 3.04 -14.63 10.25
CA TYR A 156 3.80 -13.90 11.26
C TYR A 156 3.23 -12.49 11.52
N LYS A 157 2.61 -11.89 10.51
CA LYS A 157 1.88 -10.62 10.63
C LYS A 157 0.50 -10.75 11.28
N GLY A 158 0.03 -11.96 11.57
CA GLY A 158 -1.28 -12.21 12.18
C GLY A 158 -2.46 -12.04 11.22
N LEU A 159 -2.21 -12.07 9.90
CA LEU A 159 -3.24 -11.98 8.87
C LEU A 159 -3.87 -13.34 8.55
N ILE A 160 -3.16 -14.43 8.85
CA ILE A 160 -3.70 -15.80 8.79
C ILE A 160 -3.97 -16.26 10.22
N ASP A 161 -5.23 -16.56 10.51
CA ASP A 161 -5.64 -17.13 11.80
C ASP A 161 -5.28 -18.62 11.88
N ARG A 162 -4.60 -18.98 12.96
CA ARG A 162 -4.14 -20.34 13.26
C ARG A 162 -5.28 -21.28 13.65
N THR A 163 -6.38 -20.73 14.14
CA THR A 163 -7.56 -21.49 14.58
C THR A 163 -8.46 -21.92 13.43
N THR A 164 -8.26 -21.33 12.24
CA THR A 164 -9.03 -21.67 11.05
C THR A 164 -8.71 -23.11 10.62
N PRO A 165 -9.71 -23.94 10.29
CA PRO A 165 -9.48 -25.29 9.79
C PRO A 165 -8.51 -25.31 8.62
N GLU A 166 -7.64 -26.31 8.59
CA GLU A 166 -6.56 -26.45 7.60
C GLU A 166 -7.04 -26.30 6.14
N ALA A 167 -8.21 -26.86 5.81
CA ALA A 167 -8.82 -26.77 4.49
C ALA A 167 -9.20 -25.33 4.05
N ASN A 168 -9.34 -24.41 5.01
CA ASN A 168 -9.78 -23.02 4.78
C ASN A 168 -8.63 -22.01 4.93
N ARG A 169 -7.38 -22.47 5.06
CA ARG A 169 -6.19 -21.59 5.14
C ARG A 169 -5.11 -22.06 4.18
N ARG A 170 -4.13 -21.18 3.92
CA ARG A 170 -3.07 -21.40 2.91
C ARG A 170 -1.93 -22.31 3.37
N LEU A 171 -1.80 -22.53 4.67
CA LEU A 171 -0.74 -23.31 5.29
C LEU A 171 -1.33 -24.56 5.93
N THR A 172 -0.54 -25.62 6.09
CA THR A 172 -0.88 -26.82 6.87
C THR A 172 -0.58 -26.63 8.36
N ASP A 173 -1.05 -27.52 9.23
CA ASP A 173 -0.67 -27.49 10.66
C ASP A 173 0.83 -27.80 10.82
N ALA A 174 1.34 -28.73 10.01
CA ALA A 174 2.76 -29.09 9.99
C ALA A 174 3.65 -27.90 9.56
N GLU A 175 3.27 -27.17 8.50
CA GLU A 175 3.99 -25.98 8.04
C GLU A 175 4.05 -24.89 9.10
N ILE A 176 2.94 -24.64 9.81
CA ILE A 176 2.92 -23.70 10.94
C ILE A 176 3.88 -24.16 12.04
N ALA A 177 3.84 -25.45 12.40
CA ALA A 177 4.71 -26.00 13.44
C ALA A 177 6.20 -25.87 13.08
N TYR A 178 6.58 -26.07 11.82
CA TYR A 178 7.95 -25.87 11.36
C TYR A 178 8.35 -24.40 11.45
N PHE A 179 7.48 -23.49 11.01
CA PHE A 179 7.75 -22.06 11.09
C PHE A 179 7.85 -21.55 12.53
N ASP A 180 7.00 -22.05 13.43
CA ASP A 180 7.02 -21.70 14.85
C ASP A 180 8.32 -22.12 15.54
N LYS A 181 8.93 -23.23 15.12
CA LYS A 181 10.29 -23.60 15.60
C LYS A 181 11.32 -22.53 15.23
N LEU A 182 11.25 -21.96 14.03
CA LEU A 182 12.14 -20.88 13.60
C LEU A 182 11.88 -19.59 14.38
N VAL A 183 10.61 -19.28 14.66
CA VAL A 183 10.24 -18.13 15.50
C VAL A 183 10.77 -18.31 16.93
N ALA A 184 10.58 -19.49 17.52
CA ALA A 184 11.06 -19.84 18.86
C ALA A 184 12.59 -19.80 18.95
N ALA A 185 13.30 -20.13 17.87
CA ALA A 185 14.75 -20.01 17.77
C ALA A 185 15.26 -18.56 17.68
N GLY A 186 14.37 -17.56 17.56
CA GLY A 186 14.74 -16.14 17.56
C GLY A 186 15.44 -15.66 16.28
N ILE A 187 15.43 -16.46 15.22
CA ILE A 187 16.07 -16.12 13.93
C ILE A 187 15.14 -15.35 12.97
N VAL A 188 13.84 -15.31 13.30
CA VAL A 188 12.81 -14.60 12.55
C VAL A 188 12.69 -13.17 13.07
N SER A 189 12.70 -12.20 12.17
CA SER A 189 12.59 -10.77 12.48
C SER A 189 11.64 -10.07 11.52
N LYS A 190 11.05 -8.94 11.93
CA LYS A 190 10.15 -8.12 11.11
C LYS A 190 10.63 -6.67 11.01
N PRO A 191 11.72 -6.41 10.25
CA PRO A 191 12.17 -5.04 9.97
C PRO A 191 11.27 -4.31 8.96
N ILE A 192 11.56 -3.02 8.78
CA ILE A 192 10.96 -2.17 7.75
C ILE A 192 11.43 -2.63 6.36
N ASN A 193 10.49 -2.79 5.44
CA ASN A 193 10.72 -3.23 4.07
C ASN A 193 11.05 -2.04 3.15
N TRP A 194 12.31 -1.65 3.10
CA TRP A 194 12.76 -0.64 2.13
C TRP A 194 12.68 -1.13 0.68
N ALA A 195 12.76 -2.44 0.46
CA ALA A 195 12.65 -3.04 -0.85
C ALA A 195 11.29 -2.72 -1.51
N LEU A 196 10.22 -2.52 -0.72
CA LEU A 196 8.92 -2.08 -1.23
C LEU A 196 9.01 -0.79 -2.07
N LEU A 197 9.89 0.15 -1.72
CA LEU A 197 10.03 1.42 -2.46
C LEU A 197 11.12 1.36 -3.54
N THR A 198 12.16 0.54 -3.34
CA THR A 198 13.33 0.50 -4.22
C THR A 198 13.27 -0.57 -5.30
N GLU A 199 12.48 -1.62 -5.11
CA GLU A 199 12.34 -2.71 -6.07
C GLU A 199 11.19 -2.48 -7.05
N ALA A 200 11.28 -3.17 -8.19
CA ALA A 200 10.24 -3.22 -9.20
C ALA A 200 9.11 -4.21 -8.83
N ASP A 201 8.09 -4.29 -9.67
CA ASP A 201 7.02 -5.26 -9.51
C ASP A 201 7.53 -6.71 -9.65
N SER A 202 6.93 -7.62 -8.90
CA SER A 202 7.31 -9.04 -8.87
C SER A 202 6.06 -9.92 -8.87
N ARG A 203 6.21 -11.16 -9.37
CA ARG A 203 5.16 -12.19 -9.30
C ARG A 203 4.99 -12.76 -7.88
N PHE A 204 5.95 -12.50 -7.01
CA PHE A 204 5.95 -12.94 -5.62
C PHE A 204 5.64 -11.74 -4.72
N PRO A 205 4.52 -11.76 -3.96
CA PRO A 205 4.10 -10.63 -3.13
C PRO A 205 5.18 -10.16 -2.16
N GLU A 206 5.97 -11.08 -1.61
CA GLU A 206 7.02 -10.75 -0.64
C GLU A 206 8.22 -10.00 -1.25
N LEU A 207 8.36 -9.99 -2.58
CA LEU A 207 9.43 -9.28 -3.31
C LEU A 207 8.89 -8.11 -4.15
N ALA A 208 7.58 -7.87 -4.15
CA ALA A 208 6.97 -6.86 -4.98
C ALA A 208 7.30 -5.45 -4.44
N GLY A 209 7.72 -4.57 -5.33
CA GLY A 209 7.96 -3.16 -5.04
C GLY A 209 7.12 -2.21 -5.88
N LEU A 210 7.18 -0.93 -5.51
CA LEU A 210 6.38 0.17 -6.04
C LEU A 210 7.17 1.07 -7.00
N LYS A 211 8.47 0.82 -7.20
CA LYS A 211 9.35 1.71 -7.98
C LYS A 211 8.82 1.98 -9.38
N GLY A 212 8.31 0.94 -10.05
CA GLY A 212 7.73 1.07 -11.39
C GLY A 212 6.50 1.99 -11.40
N ALA A 213 5.57 1.78 -10.46
CA ALA A 213 4.35 2.59 -10.35
C ALA A 213 4.65 4.05 -9.98
N ILE A 214 5.59 4.28 -9.06
CA ILE A 214 6.02 5.62 -8.65
C ILE A 214 6.65 6.35 -9.83
N MET A 215 7.56 5.69 -10.56
CA MET A 215 8.23 6.30 -11.70
C MET A 215 7.23 6.61 -12.84
N GLY A 216 6.33 5.68 -13.15
CA GLY A 216 5.28 5.90 -14.15
C GLY A 216 4.36 7.06 -13.80
N SER A 217 3.92 7.13 -12.53
CA SER A 217 3.07 8.21 -12.04
C SER A 217 3.78 9.57 -12.09
N PHE A 218 5.06 9.60 -11.74
CA PHE A 218 5.89 10.80 -11.81
C PHE A 218 5.96 11.34 -13.25
N TRP A 219 6.28 10.49 -14.23
CA TRP A 219 6.36 10.91 -15.64
C TRP A 219 5.00 11.35 -16.21
N ALA A 220 3.92 10.67 -15.82
CA ALA A 220 2.57 11.05 -16.24
C ALA A 220 2.17 12.44 -15.71
N LEU A 221 2.38 12.69 -14.41
CA LEU A 221 2.10 13.98 -13.79
C LEU A 221 2.99 15.08 -14.34
N LEU A 222 4.28 14.81 -14.53
CA LEU A 222 5.22 15.78 -15.10
C LEU A 222 4.82 16.18 -16.52
N THR A 223 4.50 15.21 -17.38
CA THR A 223 4.06 15.48 -18.76
C THR A 223 2.76 16.28 -18.78
N THR A 224 1.80 15.91 -17.94
CA THR A 224 0.52 16.61 -17.82
C THR A 224 0.72 18.06 -17.35
N PHE A 225 1.59 18.25 -16.34
CA PHE A 225 1.93 19.57 -15.82
C PHE A 225 2.59 20.46 -16.88
N LEU A 226 3.57 19.93 -17.62
CA LEU A 226 4.28 20.68 -18.66
C LEU A 226 3.37 21.16 -19.80
N ILE A 227 2.28 20.46 -20.08
CA ILE A 227 1.30 20.86 -21.11
C ILE A 227 0.23 21.78 -20.51
N SER A 228 -0.36 21.37 -19.38
CA SER A 228 -1.49 22.07 -18.77
C SER A 228 -1.10 23.42 -18.19
N PHE A 229 0.11 23.56 -17.64
CA PHE A 229 0.54 24.79 -16.97
C PHE A 229 0.73 25.95 -17.95
N PRO A 230 1.48 25.82 -19.07
CA PRO A 230 1.57 26.90 -20.06
C PRO A 230 0.24 27.21 -20.73
N LEU A 231 -0.58 26.18 -21.02
CA LEU A 231 -1.91 26.36 -21.61
C LEU A 231 -2.84 27.14 -20.68
N GLY A 232 -2.82 26.82 -19.38
CA GLY A 232 -3.60 27.53 -18.36
C GLY A 232 -3.18 28.98 -18.20
N ILE A 233 -1.88 29.26 -18.19
CA ILE A 233 -1.35 30.64 -18.18
C ILE A 233 -1.76 31.38 -19.45
N GLY A 234 -1.61 30.74 -20.62
CA GLY A 234 -1.99 31.33 -21.90
C GLY A 234 -3.47 31.66 -21.99
N ALA A 235 -4.34 30.79 -21.49
CA ALA A 235 -5.77 31.05 -21.38
C ALA A 235 -6.09 32.23 -20.44
N GLY A 236 -5.40 32.31 -19.29
CA GLY A 236 -5.55 33.43 -18.36
C GLY A 236 -5.15 34.78 -18.98
N ILE A 237 -3.98 34.83 -19.63
CA ILE A 237 -3.51 36.03 -20.33
C ILE A 237 -4.47 36.42 -21.46
N TYR A 238 -4.96 35.43 -22.24
CA TYR A 238 -5.93 35.70 -23.30
C TYR A 238 -7.23 36.31 -22.77
N LEU A 239 -7.74 35.79 -21.64
CA LEU A 239 -8.94 36.34 -21.02
C LEU A 239 -8.72 37.76 -20.50
N GLU A 240 -7.55 38.06 -19.95
CA GLU A 240 -7.24 39.40 -19.43
C GLU A 240 -7.06 40.43 -20.57
N GLU A 241 -6.34 40.06 -21.63
CA GLU A 241 -5.95 41.01 -22.68
C GLU A 241 -6.98 41.12 -23.81
N PHE A 242 -7.69 40.03 -24.13
CA PHE A 242 -8.51 39.94 -25.35
C PHE A 242 -10.00 39.62 -25.12
N ALA A 243 -10.44 39.29 -23.89
CA ALA A 243 -11.86 38.95 -23.69
C ALA A 243 -12.77 40.20 -23.70
N PRO A 244 -13.80 40.24 -24.56
CA PRO A 244 -14.76 41.34 -24.56
C PRO A 244 -15.65 41.32 -23.31
N LYS A 245 -15.81 42.48 -22.64
CA LYS A 245 -16.66 42.64 -21.46
C LYS A 245 -18.15 42.48 -21.80
N ASN A 246 -18.72 41.30 -21.56
CA ASN A 246 -20.14 40.99 -21.73
C ASN A 246 -20.73 40.48 -20.41
N ARG A 247 -22.04 40.62 -20.16
CA ARG A 247 -22.70 40.25 -18.85
C ARG A 247 -22.61 38.77 -18.44
N ILE A 248 -21.96 37.93 -19.25
CA ILE A 248 -21.73 36.49 -19.00
C ILE A 248 -20.22 36.23 -18.74
N SER A 249 -19.36 37.24 -18.88
CA SER A 249 -17.94 37.22 -18.52
C SER A 249 -17.64 38.12 -17.33
#